data_AF-A0A832C7D1-F1
#
_entry.id   AF-A0A832C7D1-F1
#
_cell.length_a   1.000
_cell.length_b   1.000
_cell.length_c   1.000
_cell.angle_alpha   90.00
_cell.angle_beta   90.00
_cell.angle_gamma   90.00
#
_symmetry.space_group_name_H-M   'P 1'
#
loop_
_entity.id
_entity.type
_entity.pdbx_description
1 polymer ?
#
loop_
_entity_poly.entity_id
_entity_poly.type
_entity_poly.pdbx_seq_one_letter_code
_entity_poly.pdbx_strand_id
1 'polypeptide(L)'
;MARGYILTPKEREFIEDWLKVVEGKMEKVEFFRKWGTKKDSSGVLEDYVKVREGEMTLEEFREKWTRKGAWKNYVTVMKHRLRIKHRNLRAIYRQIREEISLLNAFFSLKEIP
;
A
#
# COMPACT_ATOMS: atom_id res chain seq x y z
N MET A 1 13.68 -17.32 -16.34
CA MET A 1 13.44 -15.91 -15.96
C MET A 1 12.43 -15.88 -14.83
N ALA A 2 12.83 -15.48 -13.62
CA ALA A 2 11.87 -15.34 -12.51
C ALA A 2 10.79 -14.33 -12.93
N ARG A 3 9.51 -14.67 -12.75
CA ARG A 3 8.39 -13.73 -12.95
C ARG A 3 8.62 -12.56 -11.98
N GLY A 4 9.25 -11.50 -12.45
CA GLY A 4 9.54 -10.31 -11.67
C GLY A 4 8.22 -9.59 -11.40
N TYR A 5 7.57 -9.92 -10.29
CA TYR A 5 6.38 -9.20 -9.86
C TYR A 5 6.76 -7.74 -9.55
N ILE A 6 6.05 -6.79 -10.16
CA ILE A 6 6.31 -5.35 -10.00
C ILE A 6 6.04 -4.93 -8.54
N LEU A 7 5.01 -5.51 -7.93
CA LEU A 7 4.82 -5.52 -6.48
C LEU A 7 5.42 -6.80 -5.90
N THR A 8 6.23 -6.68 -4.87
CA THR A 8 6.64 -7.84 -4.06
C THR A 8 5.43 -8.44 -3.35
N PRO A 9 5.46 -9.73 -2.96
CA PRO A 9 4.37 -10.33 -2.19
C PRO A 9 4.00 -9.54 -0.94
N LYS A 10 5.00 -9.03 -0.22
CA LYS A 10 4.81 -8.22 1.00
C LYS A 10 4.16 -6.86 0.73
N GLU A 11 4.52 -6.19 -0.36
CA GLU A 11 3.86 -4.94 -0.76
C GLU A 11 2.41 -5.17 -1.16
N ARG A 12 2.11 -6.28 -1.85
CA ARG A 12 0.73 -6.66 -2.19
C ARG A 12 -0.09 -6.89 -0.93
N GLU A 13 0.42 -7.72 -0.01
CA GLU A 13 -0.23 -8.01 1.25
C GLU A 13 -0.50 -6.74 2.07
N PHE A 14 0.48 -5.82 2.13
CA PHE A 14 0.31 -4.53 2.79
C PHE A 14 -0.84 -3.71 2.19
N ILE A 15 -0.92 -3.63 0.86
CA ILE A 15 -1.98 -2.89 0.17
C ILE A 15 -3.34 -3.53 0.46
N GLU A 16 -3.44 -4.85 0.33
CA GLU A 16 -4.69 -5.59 0.55
C GLU A 16 -5.19 -5.41 1.99
N ASP A 17 -4.31 -5.52 2.98
CA ASP A 17 -4.68 -5.31 4.37
C ASP A 17 -5.10 -3.85 4.64
N TRP A 18 -4.41 -2.87 4.04
CA TRP A 18 -4.79 -1.48 4.19
C TRP A 18 -6.17 -1.19 3.57
N LEU A 19 -6.49 -1.81 2.43
CA LEU A 19 -7.81 -1.69 1.81
C LEU A 19 -8.89 -2.34 2.67
N LYS A 20 -8.63 -3.51 3.27
CA LYS A 20 -9.56 -4.12 4.25
C LYS A 20 -9.84 -3.19 5.43
N VAL A 21 -8.83 -2.46 5.93
CA VAL A 21 -9.03 -1.46 6.99
C VAL A 21 -9.96 -0.35 6.54
N VAL A 22 -9.77 0.18 5.33
CA VAL A 22 -10.61 1.26 4.78
C VAL A 22 -12.05 0.79 4.55
N GLU A 23 -12.22 -0.46 4.11
CA GLU A 23 -13.53 -1.10 3.90
C GLU A 23 -14.21 -1.56 5.19
N GLY A 24 -13.56 -1.41 6.36
CA GLY A 24 -14.06 -1.89 7.64
C GLY A 24 -14.03 -3.41 7.82
N LYS A 25 -13.37 -4.14 6.91
CA LYS A 25 -13.19 -5.61 6.95
C LYS A 25 -12.02 -6.07 7.81
N MET A 26 -11.17 -5.13 8.24
CA MET A 26 -10.07 -5.37 9.16
C MET A 26 -10.02 -4.24 10.18
N GLU A 27 -9.88 -4.59 11.46
CA GLU A 27 -9.72 -3.58 12.50
C GLU A 27 -8.35 -2.91 12.38
N LYS A 28 -8.28 -1.60 12.64
CA LYS A 28 -7.00 -0.86 12.59
C LYS A 28 -5.95 -1.49 13.51
N VAL A 29 -6.39 -1.99 14.67
CA VAL A 29 -5.55 -2.69 15.65
C VAL A 29 -4.87 -3.92 15.06
N GLU A 30 -5.63 -4.70 14.31
CA GLU A 30 -5.15 -5.91 13.67
C GLU A 30 -4.09 -5.58 12.62
N PHE A 31 -4.37 -4.57 11.79
CA PHE A 31 -3.40 -4.03 10.85
C PHE A 31 -2.12 -3.55 11.57
N PHE A 32 -2.27 -2.85 12.70
CA PHE A 32 -1.13 -2.36 13.48
C PHE A 32 -0.31 -3.47 14.13
N ARG A 33 -0.94 -4.54 14.63
CA ARG A 33 -0.20 -5.70 15.14
C ARG A 33 0.67 -6.33 14.06
N LYS A 34 0.14 -6.38 12.83
CA LYS A 34 0.81 -7.02 11.69
C LYS A 34 1.92 -6.15 11.09
N TRP A 35 1.70 -4.85 10.98
CA TRP A 35 2.58 -3.93 10.23
C TRP A 35 3.32 -2.91 11.10
N GLY A 36 2.99 -2.80 12.38
CA GLY A 36 3.70 -1.98 13.34
C GLY A 36 5.11 -2.51 13.64
N THR A 37 6.02 -1.63 14.03
CA THR A 37 7.34 -2.07 14.50
C THR A 37 7.27 -2.47 15.97
N LYS A 38 8.19 -3.34 16.45
CA LYS A 38 8.25 -3.74 17.88
C LYS A 38 8.31 -2.56 18.86
N LYS A 39 8.80 -1.41 18.42
CA LYS A 39 8.90 -0.19 19.23
C LYS A 39 7.56 0.57 19.34
N ASP A 40 6.64 0.29 18.41
CA ASP A 40 5.32 0.93 18.30
C ASP A 40 4.19 0.07 18.87
N SER A 41 4.39 -1.26 18.92
CA SER A 41 3.33 -2.24 19.17
C SER A 41 2.85 -2.36 20.62
N SER A 42 3.60 -1.90 21.63
CA SER A 42 3.14 -2.02 23.03
C SER A 42 2.18 -0.89 23.41
N GLY A 43 2.59 0.38 23.25
CA GLY A 43 1.79 1.50 23.72
C GLY A 43 0.61 1.90 22.82
N VAL A 44 0.75 1.85 21.49
CA VAL A 44 -0.29 2.31 20.56
C VAL A 44 -1.54 1.44 20.67
N LEU A 45 -1.33 0.15 20.83
CA LEU A 45 -2.36 -0.87 20.90
C LEU A 45 -3.20 -0.73 22.16
N GLU A 46 -2.55 -0.60 23.31
CA GLU A 46 -3.20 -0.35 24.60
C GLU A 46 -4.01 0.94 24.55
N ASP A 47 -3.42 2.03 24.05
CA ASP A 47 -4.12 3.32 23.95
C ASP A 47 -5.29 3.27 22.96
N TYR A 48 -5.21 2.50 21.88
CA TYR A 48 -6.34 2.35 20.94
C TYR A 48 -7.48 1.53 21.56
N VAL A 49 -7.17 0.50 22.34
CA VAL A 49 -8.18 -0.26 23.09
C VAL A 49 -8.89 0.66 24.08
N LYS A 50 -8.14 1.50 24.81
CA LYS A 50 -8.71 2.54 25.69
C LYS A 50 -9.64 3.50 24.95
N VAL A 51 -9.31 3.88 23.71
CA VAL A 51 -10.21 4.69 22.87
C VAL A 51 -11.51 3.94 22.53
N ARG A 52 -11.41 2.65 22.21
CA ARG A 52 -12.57 1.80 21.92
C ARG A 52 -13.46 1.60 23.13
N GLU A 53 -12.86 1.48 24.31
CA GLU A 53 -13.55 1.27 25.59
C GLU A 53 -14.06 2.58 26.21
N GLY A 54 -13.73 3.73 25.62
CA GLY A 54 -14.13 5.05 26.12
C GLY A 54 -13.27 5.57 27.28
N GLU A 55 -12.21 4.85 27.66
CA GLU A 55 -11.24 5.24 28.69
C GLU A 55 -10.27 6.34 28.22
N MET A 56 -10.20 6.58 26.90
CA MET A 56 -9.40 7.63 26.28
C MET A 56 -10.18 8.26 25.14
N THR A 57 -10.15 9.57 25.00
CA THR A 57 -10.78 10.23 23.87
C THR A 57 -9.94 10.08 22.59
N LEU A 58 -10.61 10.15 21.44
CA LEU A 58 -9.96 10.15 20.12
C LEU A 58 -8.96 11.30 19.97
N GLU A 59 -9.18 12.42 20.65
CA GLU A 59 -8.31 13.60 20.64
C GLU A 59 -7.05 13.39 21.48
N GLU A 60 -7.17 12.86 22.70
CA GLU A 60 -6.03 12.49 23.56
C GLU A 60 -5.14 11.45 22.88
N PHE A 61 -5.75 10.44 22.24
CA PHE A 61 -5.03 9.47 21.44
C PHE A 61 -4.28 10.13 20.27
N ARG A 62 -4.93 11.06 19.56
CA ARG A 62 -4.31 11.78 18.46
C ARG A 62 -3.14 12.63 18.93
N GLU A 63 -3.24 13.35 20.04
CA GLU A 63 -2.13 14.15 20.60
C GLU A 63 -0.95 13.28 21.02
N LYS A 64 -1.21 12.17 21.73
CA LYS A 64 -0.18 11.25 22.21
C LYS A 64 0.59 10.58 21.06
N TRP A 65 -0.09 10.28 19.95
CA TRP A 65 0.48 9.56 18.81
C TRP A 65 0.75 10.42 17.56
N THR A 66 0.46 11.72 17.58
CA THR A 66 0.92 12.66 16.54
C THR A 66 2.42 12.92 16.65
N ARG A 67 2.99 12.93 17.86
CA ARG A 67 4.44 13.10 18.07
C ARG A 67 5.27 11.81 17.92
N LYS A 68 4.71 10.62 18.18
CA LYS A 68 5.39 9.30 18.10
C LYS A 68 5.19 8.58 16.74
N GLY A 69 5.23 9.32 15.64
CA GLY A 69 4.73 8.95 14.31
C GLY A 69 5.45 7.85 13.51
N ALA A 70 5.98 6.80 14.13
CA ALA A 70 6.72 5.76 13.40
C ALA A 70 5.85 4.91 12.45
N TRP A 71 4.59 4.59 12.81
CA TRP A 71 3.70 3.86 11.90
C TRP A 71 3.19 4.73 10.74
N LYS A 72 2.90 6.01 11.01
CA LYS A 72 2.55 6.98 9.96
C LYS A 72 3.72 7.14 8.99
N ASN A 73 4.95 7.12 9.51
CA ASN A 73 6.16 7.11 8.69
C ASN A 73 6.25 5.83 7.86
N TYR A 74 5.96 4.65 8.42
CA TYR A 74 5.96 3.39 7.67
C TYR A 74 4.95 3.40 6.51
N VAL A 75 3.69 3.78 6.78
CA VAL A 75 2.64 3.91 5.75
C VAL A 75 3.04 4.96 4.71
N THR A 76 3.63 6.08 5.14
CA THR A 76 4.09 7.15 4.24
C THR A 76 5.22 6.69 3.33
N VAL A 77 6.23 6.00 3.88
CA VAL A 77 7.34 5.41 3.11
C VAL A 77 6.81 4.37 2.13
N MET A 78 5.90 3.50 2.57
CA MET A 78 5.30 2.49 1.70
C MET A 78 4.51 3.15 0.56
N LYS A 79 3.69 4.15 0.85
CA LYS A 79 2.94 4.93 -0.15
C LYS A 79 3.88 5.62 -1.14
N HIS A 80 5.01 6.16 -0.68
CA HIS A 80 6.02 6.77 -1.55
C HIS A 80 6.66 5.74 -2.49
N ARG A 81 7.12 4.60 -1.96
CA ARG A 81 7.70 3.51 -2.76
C ARG A 81 6.73 2.99 -3.82
N LEU A 82 5.49 2.74 -3.43
CA LEU A 82 4.43 2.29 -4.32
C LEU A 82 4.11 3.33 -5.40
N ARG A 83 4.17 4.63 -5.09
CA ARG A 83 3.97 5.70 -6.07
C ARG A 83 5.03 5.69 -7.16
N ILE A 84 6.30 5.50 -6.80
CA ILE A 84 7.40 5.40 -7.78
C ILE A 84 7.16 4.19 -8.70
N LYS A 85 6.87 3.02 -8.12
CA LYS A 85 6.57 1.81 -8.89
C LYS A 85 5.38 2.00 -9.82
N HIS A 86 4.31 2.62 -9.35
CA HIS A 86 3.12 2.91 -10.14
C HIS A 86 3.43 3.85 -11.34
N ARG A 87 4.26 4.88 -11.14
CA ARG A 87 4.69 5.76 -12.23
C ARG A 87 5.47 4.99 -13.30
N ASN A 88 6.41 4.14 -12.89
CA ASN A 88 7.21 3.33 -13.80
C ASN A 88 6.33 2.33 -14.57
N LEU A 89 5.42 1.65 -13.87
CA LEU A 89 4.46 0.71 -14.47
C LEU A 89 3.60 1.39 -15.53
N ARG A 90 3.13 2.61 -15.28
CA ARG A 90 2.34 3.38 -16.25
C ARG A 90 3.14 3.72 -17.50
N ALA A 91 4.43 4.04 -17.36
CA ALA A 91 5.30 4.30 -18.49
C ALA A 91 5.54 3.04 -19.34
N ILE A 92 5.85 1.92 -18.68
CA ILE A 92 6.02 0.61 -19.34
C ILE A 92 4.72 0.19 -20.06
N TYR A 93 3.57 0.34 -19.40
CA TYR A 93 2.28 0.02 -20.00
C TYR A 93 2.00 0.85 -21.26
N ARG A 94 2.38 2.14 -21.26
CA ARG A 94 2.26 2.99 -22.46
C ARG A 94 3.13 2.45 -23.60
N GLN A 95 4.39 2.13 -23.33
CA GLN A 95 5.31 1.59 -24.34
C GLN A 95 4.79 0.27 -24.92
N ILE A 96 4.39 -0.68 -24.07
CA ILE A 96 3.81 -1.96 -24.50
C ILE A 96 2.58 -1.72 -25.37
N ARG A 97 1.72 -0.76 -25.00
CA ARG A 97 0.51 -0.45 -25.78
C ARG A 97 0.86 0.11 -27.16
N GLU A 98 1.87 0.97 -27.25
CA GLU A 98 2.37 1.52 -28.51
C GLU A 98 2.98 0.42 -29.40
N GLU A 99 3.82 -0.46 -28.83
CA GLU A 99 4.39 -1.60 -29.54
C GLU A 99 3.32 -2.58 -30.04
N ILE A 100 2.34 -2.94 -29.21
CA ILE A 100 1.21 -3.78 -29.63
C ILE A 100 0.45 -3.12 -30.78
N SER A 101 0.25 -1.80 -30.74
CA SER A 101 -0.42 -1.09 -31.83
C SER A 101 0.37 -1.17 -33.14
N LEU A 102 1.70 -1.04 -33.08
CA LEU A 102 2.57 -1.18 -34.26
C LEU A 102 2.55 -2.60 -34.80
N LEU A 103 2.66 -3.61 -33.94
CA LEU A 103 2.59 -5.01 -34.33
C LEU A 103 1.24 -5.35 -34.96
N ASN A 104 0.12 -4.89 -34.38
CA ASN A 104 -1.20 -5.08 -34.95
C ASN A 104 -1.31 -4.46 -36.34
N ALA A 105 -0.77 -3.24 -36.53
CA ALA A 105 -0.76 -2.61 -37.85
C ALA A 105 0.05 -3.42 -38.86
N PHE A 106 1.25 -3.86 -38.48
CA PHE A 106 2.11 -4.70 -39.32
C PHE A 106 1.45 -6.03 -39.71
N PHE A 107 0.87 -6.75 -38.74
CA PHE A 107 0.21 -8.03 -38.99
C PHE A 107 -1.16 -7.89 -39.66
N SER A 108 -1.74 -6.68 -39.72
CA SER A 108 -2.98 -6.42 -40.46
C SER A 108 -2.77 -6.26 -41.97
N LEU A 109 -1.52 -6.16 -42.42
CA LEU A 109 -1.19 -6.08 -43.84
C LEU A 109 -1.53 -7.41 -44.52
N LYS A 110 -2.50 -7.37 -45.44
CA LYS A 110 -2.97 -8.55 -46.19
C LYS A 110 -2.02 -8.95 -47.31
N GLU A 111 -1.30 -7.99 -47.86
CA GLU A 111 -0.28 -8.19 -48.88
C GLU A 111 1.02 -7.59 -48.33
N ILE A 112 2.06 -8.42 -48.36
CA ILE A 112 3.42 -7.95 -48.10
C ILE A 112 3.86 -7.24 -49.39
N PRO A 113 4.43 -6.02 -49.30
CA PRO A 113 4.94 -5.31 -50.47
C PRO A 113 5.91 -6.16 -51.31
#